data_AF-A0A409YYU2-F1
#
_entry.id   AF-A0A409YYU2-F1
#
_cell.length_a   1.000
_cell.length_b   1.000
_cell.length_c   1.000
_cell.angle_alpha   90.00
_cell.angle_beta   90.00
_cell.angle_gamma   90.00
#
_symmetry.space_group_name_H-M   'P 1'
#
loop_
_entity.id
_entity.type
_entity.pdbx_description
1 polymer ?
#
loop_
_entity_poly.entity_id
_entity_poly.type
_entity_poly.pdbx_seq_one_letter_code
_entity_poly.pdbx_strand_id
1 'polypeptide(L)'
;SLEYSGESVKYSDLSHLFSNPTTLNNTKTVLFIAEVLGYFLRPFVDFTMTLEDQLLSLCTYSFLITIIYQKNKLDFMGGALLADSQAIVKNIVFTTARLQVTAPDALYFIIQEGTDREEGLFGEVRTMDHDPNPDTIGVCHKAALATKVHSIHEQHPSLNPGHTRLKSTTAVDHTNPYSWNPNVIVSDVHLPTIYFRAKANATSLITDQFGASFIDFDAFETQLLNGTIDHLRPGGFLVGSRDCNVDVDDIDQELSESEPPTTSDTPDITTSGLHTTVANEDGDINSELDCVNAYPSPNNDHDNLDPTNFKSPSDISITDPFRSLNVIHPTDGLNAAAEAESGEWEYTDSSYQSLNSPHTSNLKEDLVGSLNPPQKESQGPNLRQYIIEDDGKLIRKDVYIARKLASTASAQKVSSRPLRNQGITKAELLLRQGRGAGGVINDDNLSESSDPQIKAFNLGALLAFCDGRIILLIGEILNFRVGSAKQNVFCISQSLLPDAQANVTVAIKILNLQYCETVDQWIWDGDYMPVQAPRPDGSLSKDHCCIRIHSTNFSVLESPRLASTSSGDATWAFPSRILQDVMQDLWLDLSPETDDFLSQSRQPSPSKSHRIAQ
;
A
#
# COMPACT_ATOMS: atom_id res chain seq x y z
N SER A 1 8.42 38.04 20.80
CA SER A 1 9.38 37.42 19.87
C SER A 1 10.52 36.86 20.69
N LEU A 2 10.41 35.59 21.09
CA LEU A 2 11.55 34.85 21.64
C LEU A 2 12.30 34.31 20.41
N GLU A 3 13.45 34.89 20.08
CA GLU A 3 14.39 34.25 19.16
C GLU A 3 14.85 32.95 19.81
N TYR A 4 14.57 31.83 19.14
CA TYR A 4 14.86 30.49 19.63
C TYR A 4 16.36 30.23 19.46
N SER A 5 17.17 30.46 20.50
CA SER A 5 18.63 30.35 20.47
C SER A 5 19.17 28.92 20.46
N GLY A 6 18.31 27.90 20.31
CA GLY A 6 18.69 26.49 20.45
C GLY A 6 19.00 26.05 21.88
N GLU A 7 19.06 26.99 22.84
CA GLU A 7 19.11 26.66 24.26
C GLU A 7 17.72 26.25 24.75
N SER A 8 17.64 25.05 25.34
CA SER A 8 16.45 24.58 26.04
C SER A 8 15.99 25.65 27.05
N VAL A 9 14.85 26.28 26.77
CA VAL A 9 14.25 27.27 27.68
C VAL A 9 13.93 26.54 28.97
N LYS A 10 14.69 26.83 30.04
CA LYS A 10 14.46 26.24 31.35
C LYS A 10 13.08 26.68 31.87
N TYR A 11 12.20 25.70 32.07
CA TYR A 11 10.82 25.90 32.54
C TYR A 11 10.70 26.67 33.86
N SER A 12 11.78 26.75 34.65
CA SER A 12 11.86 27.53 35.89
C SER A 12 11.57 29.02 35.68
N ASP A 13 11.95 29.56 34.52
CA ASP A 13 12.00 31.01 34.30
C ASP A 13 10.65 31.60 33.87
N LEU A 14 9.69 30.75 33.48
CA LEU A 14 8.34 31.17 33.09
C LEU A 14 7.43 31.48 34.29
N SER A 15 7.85 31.12 35.51
CA SER A 15 7.06 31.31 36.73
C SER A 15 6.71 32.77 37.01
N HIS A 16 7.56 33.70 36.57
CA HIS A 16 7.33 35.15 36.73
C HIS A 16 6.37 35.75 35.70
N LEU A 17 6.11 35.05 34.59
CA LEU A 17 5.30 35.58 33.48
C LEU A 17 3.80 35.29 33.65
N PHE A 18 3.43 34.35 34.52
CA PHE A 18 2.04 33.90 34.65
C PHE A 18 1.58 33.94 36.11
N SER A 19 0.65 34.84 36.41
CA SER A 19 0.04 34.95 37.75
C SER A 19 -0.97 33.84 38.05
N ASN A 20 -1.48 33.14 37.03
CA ASN A 20 -2.47 32.07 37.17
C ASN A 20 -1.81 30.69 37.07
N PRO A 21 -1.90 29.82 38.10
CA PRO A 21 -1.27 28.50 38.10
C PRO A 21 -1.78 27.57 36.98
N THR A 22 -3.05 27.69 36.59
CA THR A 22 -3.62 26.90 35.48
C THR A 22 -3.01 27.31 34.15
N THR A 23 -2.86 28.61 33.90
CA THR A 23 -2.22 29.13 32.69
C THR A 23 -0.76 28.68 32.62
N LEU A 24 -0.03 28.78 33.74
CA LEU A 24 1.35 28.30 33.83
C LEU A 24 1.45 26.80 33.49
N ASN A 25 0.55 25.97 34.04
CA ASN A 25 0.55 24.53 33.78
C ASN A 25 0.25 24.23 32.29
N ASN A 26 -0.76 24.87 31.72
CA ASN A 26 -1.11 24.70 30.30
C ASN A 26 0.05 25.12 29.39
N THR A 27 0.70 26.24 29.67
CA THR A 27 1.88 26.69 28.92
C THR A 27 3.02 25.68 29.02
N LYS A 28 3.30 25.13 30.21
CA LYS A 28 4.30 24.08 30.37
C LYS A 28 3.96 22.83 29.55
N THR A 29 2.71 22.40 29.55
CA THR A 29 2.26 21.25 28.75
C THR A 29 2.41 21.50 27.25
N VAL A 30 2.00 22.67 26.76
CA VAL A 30 2.15 23.03 25.34
C VAL A 30 3.63 23.06 24.93
N LEU A 31 4.49 23.63 25.77
CA LEU A 31 5.93 23.66 25.52
C LEU A 31 6.55 22.26 25.55
N PHE A 32 6.12 21.39 26.46
CA PHE A 32 6.56 20.00 26.48
C PHE A 32 6.16 19.26 25.21
N ILE A 33 4.91 19.40 24.75
CA ILE A 33 4.45 18.80 23.49
C ILE A 33 5.26 19.35 22.31
N ALA A 34 5.49 20.67 22.27
CA ALA A 34 6.30 21.30 21.24
C ALA A 34 7.74 20.77 21.23
N GLU A 35 8.31 20.49 22.41
CA GLU A 35 9.65 19.91 22.54
C GLU A 35 9.67 18.45 22.07
N VAL A 36 8.70 17.63 22.48
CA VAL A 36 8.55 16.24 22.00
C VAL A 36 8.45 16.20 20.47
N LEU A 37 7.56 17.00 19.88
CA LEU A 37 7.43 17.08 18.42
C LEU A 37 8.66 17.72 17.76
N GLY A 38 9.34 18.63 18.46
CA GLY A 38 10.61 19.22 18.04
C GLY A 38 11.70 18.17 17.84
N TYR A 39 11.80 17.17 18.74
CA TYR A 39 12.74 16.06 18.57
C TYR A 39 12.51 15.24 17.30
N PHE A 40 11.27 15.20 16.80
CA PHE A 40 10.94 14.57 15.53
C PHE A 40 11.19 15.49 14.34
N LEU A 41 10.75 16.75 14.40
CA LEU A 41 10.74 17.67 13.27
C LEU A 41 12.12 18.27 12.98
N ARG A 42 12.86 18.74 14.01
CA ARG A 42 14.16 19.42 13.85
C ARG A 42 15.15 18.67 12.97
N PRO A 43 15.31 17.34 13.08
CA PRO A 43 16.20 16.56 12.21
C PRO A 43 15.97 16.78 10.71
N PHE A 44 14.75 17.11 10.29
CA PHE A 44 14.40 17.32 8.88
C PHE A 44 14.50 18.79 8.44
N VAL A 45 14.49 19.72 9.38
CA VAL A 45 14.39 21.16 9.08
C VAL A 45 15.63 21.96 9.43
N ASP A 46 16.40 21.50 10.43
CA ASP A 46 17.59 22.18 10.91
C ASP A 46 18.83 21.66 10.18
N PHE A 47 19.22 22.40 9.15
CA PHE A 47 20.40 22.12 8.34
C PHE A 47 21.72 22.30 9.08
N THR A 48 21.72 22.67 10.37
CA THR A 48 22.93 22.75 11.21
C THR A 48 23.21 21.46 11.99
N MET A 49 22.25 20.53 12.04
CA MET A 49 22.40 19.25 12.74
C MET A 49 23.27 18.25 11.97
N THR A 50 24.26 17.67 12.65
CA THR A 50 25.01 16.50 12.14
C THR A 50 24.10 15.27 12.09
N LEU A 51 24.50 14.24 11.34
CA LEU A 51 23.74 12.98 11.32
C LEU A 51 23.64 12.32 12.70
N GLU A 52 24.67 12.44 13.54
CA GLU A 52 24.62 11.98 14.93
C GLU A 52 23.56 12.74 15.73
N ASP A 53 23.51 14.07 15.62
CA ASP A 53 22.53 14.91 16.32
C ASP A 53 21.11 14.62 15.85
N GLN A 54 20.92 14.43 14.53
CA GLN A 54 19.64 14.05 13.93
C GLN A 54 19.13 12.73 14.51
N LEU A 55 19.99 11.70 14.52
CA LEU A 55 19.64 10.38 15.05
C LEU A 55 19.40 10.41 16.56
N LEU A 56 20.19 11.17 17.32
CA LEU A 56 19.99 11.38 18.75
C LEU A 56 18.63 12.01 19.02
N SER A 57 18.26 13.01 18.24
CA SER A 57 16.96 13.68 18.34
C SER A 57 15.80 12.72 18.02
N LEU A 58 15.87 12.01 16.89
CA LEU A 58 14.84 11.03 16.50
C LEU A 58 14.70 9.86 17.49
N CYS A 59 15.83 9.34 18.01
CA CYS A 59 15.79 8.30 19.03
C CYS A 59 15.19 8.83 20.34
N THR A 60 15.50 10.08 20.73
CA THR A 60 14.92 10.72 21.92
C THR A 60 13.40 10.84 21.77
N TYR A 61 12.93 11.28 20.60
CA TYR A 61 11.50 11.27 20.26
C TYR A 61 10.88 9.89 20.43
N SER A 62 11.50 8.85 19.85
CA SER A 62 11.02 7.47 19.92
C SER A 62 10.83 6.98 21.36
N PHE A 63 11.79 7.25 22.25
CA PHE A 63 11.66 6.95 23.68
C PHE A 63 10.53 7.74 24.35
N LEU A 64 10.46 9.05 24.12
CA LEU A 64 9.43 9.91 24.70
C LEU A 64 8.03 9.42 24.36
N ILE A 65 7.73 9.17 23.09
CA ILE A 65 6.40 8.70 22.68
C ILE A 65 6.11 7.29 23.16
N THR A 66 7.11 6.41 23.27
CA THR A 66 6.94 5.06 23.84
C THR A 66 6.53 5.15 25.32
N ILE A 67 7.22 5.99 26.10
CA ILE A 67 6.93 6.21 27.53
C ILE A 67 5.55 6.84 27.72
N ILE A 68 5.23 7.87 26.94
CA ILE A 68 3.92 8.56 27.01
C ILE A 68 2.80 7.60 26.62
N TYR A 69 2.98 6.77 25.59
CA TYR A 69 2.02 5.74 25.19
C TYR A 69 1.81 4.70 26.29
N GLN A 70 2.85 4.26 27.00
CA GLN A 70 2.66 3.27 28.08
C GLN A 70 1.70 3.77 29.16
N LYS A 71 1.70 5.08 29.42
CA LYS A 71 0.88 5.73 30.45
C LYS A 71 -0.49 6.16 29.97
N ASN A 72 -0.58 6.73 28.78
CA ASN A 72 -1.81 7.38 28.27
C ASN A 72 -2.41 6.64 27.07
N LYS A 73 -1.78 5.56 26.60
CA LYS A 73 -2.22 4.80 25.42
C LYS A 73 -2.44 5.72 24.21
N LEU A 74 -3.65 5.67 23.63
CA LEU A 74 -4.03 6.42 22.44
C LEU A 74 -4.53 7.84 22.74
N ASP A 75 -4.72 8.21 24.01
CA ASP A 75 -5.21 9.54 24.41
C ASP A 75 -4.22 10.66 24.04
N PHE A 76 -2.93 10.34 23.92
CA PHE A 76 -1.90 11.30 23.53
C PHE A 76 -1.78 11.46 22.01
N MET A 77 -1.82 10.35 21.27
CA MET A 77 -1.55 10.31 19.84
C MET A 77 -2.27 9.11 19.22
N GLY A 78 -2.97 9.35 18.11
CA GLY A 78 -3.66 8.29 17.38
C GLY A 78 -2.71 7.19 16.92
N GLY A 79 -3.18 5.94 16.93
CA GLY A 79 -2.33 4.77 16.71
C GLY A 79 -1.63 4.77 15.35
N ALA A 80 -2.29 5.30 14.31
CA ALA A 80 -1.68 5.45 12.98
C ALA A 80 -0.50 6.43 13.00
N LEU A 81 -0.64 7.59 13.64
CA LEU A 81 0.42 8.59 13.72
C LEU A 81 1.62 8.07 14.53
N LEU A 82 1.36 7.36 15.64
CA LEU A 82 2.41 6.71 16.43
C LEU A 82 3.17 5.66 15.60
N ALA A 83 2.43 4.79 14.90
CA ALA A 83 3.02 3.73 14.09
C ALA A 83 3.86 4.29 12.94
N ASP A 84 3.33 5.28 12.21
CA ASP A 84 4.00 5.90 11.07
C ASP A 84 5.25 6.67 11.52
N SER A 85 5.19 7.45 12.60
CA SER A 85 6.36 8.20 13.09
C SER A 85 7.46 7.28 13.63
N GLN A 86 7.11 6.22 14.36
CA GLN A 86 8.08 5.20 14.81
C GLN A 86 8.69 4.41 13.65
N ALA A 87 7.90 4.14 12.61
CA ALA A 87 8.40 3.47 11.41
C ALA A 87 9.43 4.33 10.67
N ILE A 88 9.23 5.65 10.60
CA ILE A 88 10.19 6.61 10.05
C ILE A 88 11.50 6.56 10.84
N VAL A 89 11.44 6.69 12.17
CA VAL A 89 12.65 6.64 13.03
C VAL A 89 13.39 5.32 12.84
N LYS A 90 12.66 4.19 12.87
CA LYS A 90 13.24 2.86 12.66
C LYS A 90 13.92 2.76 11.30
N ASN A 91 13.25 3.16 10.22
CA ASN A 91 13.80 3.09 8.87
C ASN A 91 15.10 3.90 8.76
N ILE A 92 15.11 5.12 9.31
CA ILE A 92 16.31 5.97 9.31
C ILE A 92 17.47 5.29 10.04
N VAL A 93 17.25 4.78 11.26
CA VAL A 93 18.29 4.10 12.06
C VAL A 93 18.82 2.85 11.35
N PHE A 94 17.92 2.01 10.81
CA PHE A 94 18.31 0.79 10.10
C PHE A 94 19.03 1.08 8.79
N THR A 95 18.63 2.12 8.06
CA THR A 95 19.32 2.56 6.84
C THR A 95 20.71 3.07 7.17
N THR A 96 20.89 3.85 8.24
CA THR A 96 22.23 4.24 8.72
C THR A 96 23.08 3.01 9.01
N ALA A 97 22.59 2.06 9.81
CA ALA A 97 23.32 0.84 10.15
C ALA A 97 23.71 0.02 8.90
N ARG A 98 22.80 -0.07 7.91
CA ARG A 98 23.06 -0.74 6.64
C ARG A 98 24.15 -0.02 5.85
N LEU A 99 24.07 1.30 5.75
CA LEU A 99 25.06 2.11 5.04
C LEU A 99 26.43 2.04 5.69
N GLN A 100 26.53 1.97 7.02
CA GLN A 100 27.80 1.74 7.71
C GLN A 100 28.51 0.45 7.27
N VAL A 101 27.75 -0.60 6.94
CA VAL A 101 28.30 -1.87 6.46
C VAL A 101 28.60 -1.83 4.96
N THR A 102 27.70 -1.26 4.16
CA THR A 102 27.79 -1.33 2.69
C THR A 102 28.59 -0.21 2.05
N ALA A 103 28.59 0.98 2.66
CA ALA A 103 29.18 2.21 2.13
C ALA A 103 29.48 3.20 3.29
N PRO A 104 30.49 2.94 4.14
CA PRO A 104 30.75 3.72 5.36
C PRO A 104 31.04 5.21 5.09
N ASP A 105 31.59 5.55 3.93
CA ASP A 105 31.91 6.93 3.57
C ASP A 105 30.73 7.65 2.86
N ALA A 106 29.55 7.03 2.80
CA ALA A 106 28.39 7.64 2.16
C ALA A 106 27.84 8.81 2.98
N LEU A 107 27.46 9.88 2.28
CA LEU A 107 26.66 10.96 2.83
C LEU A 107 25.19 10.51 2.89
N TYR A 108 24.58 10.62 4.07
CA TYR A 108 23.19 10.21 4.26
C TYR A 108 22.32 11.39 4.73
N PHE A 109 21.54 11.92 3.79
CA PHE A 109 20.62 13.03 4.03
C PHE A 109 19.22 12.49 4.36
N ILE A 110 18.87 12.40 5.64
CA ILE A 110 17.59 11.81 6.09
C ILE A 110 16.35 12.51 5.53
N ILE A 111 16.46 13.77 5.10
CA ILE A 111 15.40 14.50 4.39
C ILE A 111 14.97 13.82 3.09
N GLN A 112 15.84 12.98 2.51
CA GLN A 112 15.52 12.23 1.29
C GLN A 112 14.72 10.94 1.56
N GLU A 113 14.50 10.57 2.83
CA GLU A 113 13.63 9.44 3.19
C GLU A 113 12.13 9.81 3.14
N GLY A 114 11.81 11.09 2.93
CA GLY A 114 10.45 11.58 2.73
C GLY A 114 9.91 11.33 1.32
N THR A 115 8.64 11.72 1.10
CA THR A 115 7.94 11.57 -0.18
C THR A 115 8.05 12.81 -1.07
N ASP A 116 8.87 13.80 -0.75
CA ASP A 116 8.96 15.07 -1.50
C ASP A 116 9.25 14.88 -2.99
N ARG A 117 10.08 13.88 -3.34
CA ARG A 117 10.36 13.54 -4.75
C ARG A 117 9.15 12.95 -5.46
N GLU A 118 8.37 12.14 -4.74
CA GLU A 118 7.14 11.55 -5.23
C GLU A 118 6.05 12.63 -5.37
N GLU A 119 5.94 13.54 -4.40
CA GLU A 119 5.05 14.70 -4.48
C GLU A 119 5.43 15.62 -5.64
N GLY A 120 6.73 15.89 -5.85
CA GLY A 120 7.22 16.63 -7.01
C GLY A 120 6.81 15.96 -8.33
N LEU A 121 6.99 14.64 -8.43
CA LEU A 121 6.55 13.86 -9.59
C LEU A 121 5.04 13.95 -9.79
N PHE A 122 4.23 13.82 -8.73
CA PHE A 122 2.78 13.96 -8.81
C PHE A 122 2.35 15.38 -9.15
N GLY A 123 3.05 16.39 -8.66
CA GLY A 123 2.88 17.79 -9.03
C GLY A 123 3.09 17.99 -10.52
N GLU A 124 4.18 17.46 -11.09
CA GLU A 124 4.41 17.48 -12.54
C GLU A 124 3.32 16.73 -13.30
N VAL A 125 2.94 15.53 -12.87
CA VAL A 125 1.86 14.74 -13.50
C VAL A 125 0.55 15.53 -13.57
N ARG A 126 0.21 16.28 -12.52
CA ARG A 126 -1.03 17.08 -12.46
C ARG A 126 -0.96 18.40 -13.22
N THR A 127 0.23 18.91 -13.50
CA THR A 127 0.44 20.23 -14.12
C THR A 127 0.94 20.17 -15.56
N MET A 128 1.23 18.96 -16.06
CA MET A 128 1.75 18.72 -17.40
C MET A 128 0.82 19.17 -18.53
N ASP A 129 -0.50 19.16 -18.29
CA ASP A 129 -1.51 19.64 -19.23
C ASP A 129 -2.69 20.30 -18.46
N HIS A 130 -3.78 20.61 -19.17
CA HIS A 130 -4.97 21.22 -18.59
C HIS A 130 -5.92 20.24 -17.89
N ASP A 131 -5.58 18.95 -17.82
CA ASP A 131 -6.38 17.92 -17.17
C ASP A 131 -5.70 17.44 -15.86
N PRO A 132 -5.99 18.08 -14.71
CA PRO A 132 -5.38 17.72 -13.43
C PRO A 132 -5.85 16.37 -12.88
N ASN A 133 -6.90 15.78 -13.46
CA ASN A 133 -7.50 14.52 -13.03
C ASN A 133 -7.59 13.51 -14.19
N PRO A 134 -6.45 13.12 -14.78
CA PRO A 134 -6.45 12.16 -15.87
C PRO A 134 -6.95 10.79 -15.39
N ASP A 135 -7.51 10.01 -16.32
CA ASP A 135 -7.81 8.61 -16.07
C ASP A 135 -6.53 7.80 -15.79
N THR A 136 -6.66 6.53 -15.37
CA THR A 136 -5.49 5.71 -15.00
C THR A 136 -4.46 5.60 -16.13
N ILE A 137 -4.91 5.51 -17.38
CA ILE A 137 -4.02 5.46 -18.55
C ILE A 137 -3.28 6.79 -18.71
N GLY A 138 -3.99 7.91 -18.57
CA GLY A 138 -3.41 9.25 -18.58
C GLY A 138 -2.41 9.46 -17.45
N VAL A 139 -2.71 9.03 -16.22
CA VAL A 139 -1.73 9.04 -15.10
C VAL A 139 -0.48 8.25 -15.49
N CYS A 140 -0.62 7.05 -16.06
CA CYS A 140 0.53 6.25 -16.48
C CYS A 140 1.38 6.95 -17.54
N HIS A 141 0.76 7.55 -18.56
CA HIS A 141 1.48 8.28 -19.61
C HIS A 141 2.18 9.52 -19.06
N LYS A 142 1.48 10.33 -18.26
CA LYS A 142 2.05 11.53 -17.63
C LYS A 142 3.17 11.19 -16.66
N ALA A 143 3.01 10.16 -15.83
CA ALA A 143 4.05 9.71 -14.90
C ALA A 143 5.30 9.21 -15.64
N ALA A 144 5.13 8.48 -16.75
CA ALA A 144 6.24 8.06 -17.59
C ALA A 144 6.98 9.25 -18.22
N LEU A 145 6.25 10.30 -18.63
CA LEU A 145 6.86 11.51 -19.16
C LEU A 145 7.55 12.34 -18.07
N ALA A 146 6.91 12.55 -16.91
CA ALA A 146 7.46 13.27 -15.77
C ALA A 146 8.74 12.60 -15.26
N THR A 147 8.77 11.27 -15.21
CA THR A 147 9.98 10.51 -14.86
C THR A 147 11.13 10.75 -15.84
N LYS A 148 10.84 10.86 -17.15
CA LYS A 148 11.87 11.20 -18.16
C LYS A 148 12.37 12.63 -17.98
N VAL A 149 11.46 13.57 -17.70
CA VAL A 149 11.79 14.98 -17.42
C VAL A 149 12.69 15.07 -16.19
N HIS A 150 12.33 14.42 -15.08
CA HIS A 150 13.17 14.30 -13.89
C HIS A 150 14.54 13.69 -14.21
N SER A 151 14.61 12.60 -14.98
CA SER A 151 15.89 11.99 -15.36
C SER A 151 16.77 12.93 -16.18
N ILE A 152 16.18 13.77 -17.05
CA ILE A 152 16.91 14.81 -17.80
C ILE A 152 17.40 15.90 -16.83
N HIS A 153 16.56 16.34 -15.89
CA HIS A 153 16.94 17.33 -14.88
C HIS A 153 18.06 16.83 -13.95
N GLU A 154 18.06 15.55 -13.59
CA GLU A 154 19.14 14.91 -12.81
C GLU A 154 20.46 14.88 -13.59
N GLN A 155 20.42 14.60 -14.89
CA GLN A 155 21.61 14.59 -15.76
C GLN A 155 22.11 16.00 -16.11
N HIS A 156 21.19 16.96 -16.15
CA HIS A 156 21.45 18.36 -16.50
C HIS A 156 20.83 19.30 -15.45
N PRO A 157 21.43 19.42 -14.25
CA PRO A 157 20.89 20.26 -13.18
C PRO A 157 20.68 21.74 -13.58
N SER A 158 21.37 22.22 -14.61
CA SER A 158 21.18 23.57 -15.15
C SER A 158 19.83 23.81 -15.84
N LEU A 159 19.17 22.75 -16.33
CA LEU A 159 17.87 22.85 -17.03
C LEU A 159 16.70 23.05 -16.07
N ASN A 160 16.83 22.55 -14.84
CA ASN A 160 15.87 22.77 -13.78
C ASN A 160 16.60 23.37 -12.58
N PRO A 161 16.80 24.70 -12.56
CA PRO A 161 17.37 25.39 -11.40
C PRO A 161 16.48 25.29 -10.15
N GLY A 162 15.36 24.57 -10.22
CA GLY A 162 14.28 24.55 -9.25
C GLY A 162 13.40 25.79 -9.40
N HIS A 163 12.25 25.77 -8.76
CA HIS A 163 11.49 27.00 -8.57
C HIS A 163 12.33 27.96 -7.74
N THR A 164 12.80 29.05 -8.36
CA THR A 164 13.39 30.18 -7.66
C THR A 164 12.34 30.74 -6.72
N ARG A 165 12.29 30.23 -5.48
CA ARG A 165 11.36 30.74 -4.49
C ARG A 165 11.65 32.23 -4.33
N LEU A 166 10.59 33.03 -4.32
CA LEU A 166 10.66 34.38 -3.78
C LEU A 166 11.41 34.27 -2.45
N LYS A 167 12.51 35.01 -2.31
CA LYS A 167 13.46 34.98 -1.19
C LYS A 167 12.80 35.41 0.13
N SER A 168 11.80 34.65 0.57
CA SER A 168 11.31 34.67 1.94
C SER A 168 12.31 33.86 2.74
N THR A 169 13.11 34.55 3.55
CA THR A 169 14.21 34.04 4.37
C THR A 169 13.80 33.03 5.46
N THR A 170 12.60 32.46 5.38
CA THR A 170 11.98 31.64 6.43
C THR A 170 11.25 30.38 5.95
N ALA A 171 11.23 30.08 4.64
CA ALA A 171 10.55 28.89 4.14
C ALA A 171 11.42 27.63 4.31
N VAL A 172 11.32 27.03 5.49
CA VAL A 172 12.02 25.81 5.94
C VAL A 172 11.64 24.55 5.14
N ASP A 173 10.55 24.58 4.41
CA ASP A 173 9.85 23.39 3.90
C ASP A 173 10.49 22.70 2.67
N HIS A 174 11.61 23.21 2.14
CA HIS A 174 12.28 22.61 0.96
C HIS A 174 13.80 22.71 1.08
N THR A 175 14.33 22.10 2.13
CA THR A 175 15.77 21.92 2.29
C THR A 175 16.29 20.99 1.21
N ASN A 176 17.37 21.37 0.55
CA ASN A 176 18.06 20.51 -0.39
C ASN A 176 19.35 19.99 0.28
N PRO A 177 19.86 18.81 -0.14
CA PRO A 177 21.13 18.28 0.38
C PRO A 177 22.30 19.25 0.28
N TYR A 178 22.29 20.13 -0.73
CA TYR A 178 23.35 21.12 -0.94
C TYR A 178 23.36 22.22 0.13
N SER A 179 22.22 22.48 0.77
CA SER A 179 22.09 23.43 1.87
C SER A 179 22.52 22.83 3.21
N TRP A 180 22.73 21.51 3.27
CA TRP A 180 23.19 20.81 4.46
C TRP A 180 24.72 20.94 4.57
N ASN A 181 25.16 21.78 5.51
CA ASN A 181 26.58 22.04 5.78
C ASN A 181 27.26 21.08 6.80
N PRO A 182 26.58 20.49 7.80
CA PRO A 182 27.22 19.67 8.83
C PRO A 182 27.55 18.26 8.34
N ASN A 183 28.36 17.56 9.13
CA ASN A 183 28.80 16.20 8.84
C ASN A 183 27.62 15.22 8.81
N VAL A 184 27.36 14.64 7.65
CA VAL A 184 26.34 13.61 7.42
C VAL A 184 26.93 12.29 6.92
N ILE A 185 28.22 12.05 7.21
CA ILE A 185 28.91 10.80 6.87
C ILE A 185 28.45 9.71 7.85
N VAL A 186 28.05 8.55 7.32
CA VAL A 186 27.52 7.45 8.14
C VAL A 186 28.55 6.77 9.03
N SER A 187 29.83 6.73 8.64
CA SER A 187 30.93 6.14 9.43
C SER A 187 31.12 6.79 10.79
N ASP A 188 30.76 8.07 10.92
CA ASP A 188 31.06 8.87 12.10
C ASP A 188 30.01 8.69 13.20
N VAL A 189 28.92 7.99 12.89
CA VAL A 189 27.78 7.76 13.79
C VAL A 189 28.03 6.53 14.67
N HIS A 190 27.98 6.69 16.00
CA HIS A 190 28.02 5.53 16.91
C HIS A 190 26.63 5.19 17.48
N LEU A 191 25.87 4.37 16.75
CA LEU A 191 24.47 4.02 17.05
C LEU A 191 24.22 3.55 18.51
N PRO A 192 25.05 2.68 19.13
CA PRO A 192 24.85 2.29 20.52
C PRO A 192 24.92 3.48 21.50
N THR A 193 25.86 4.40 21.28
CA THR A 193 26.01 5.60 22.12
C THR A 193 24.80 6.50 21.98
N ILE A 194 24.31 6.69 20.75
CA ILE A 194 23.12 7.47 20.44
C ILE A 194 21.90 6.89 21.17
N TYR A 195 21.71 5.57 21.12
CA TYR A 195 20.59 4.91 21.78
C TYR A 195 20.57 5.16 23.30
N PHE A 196 21.71 4.97 23.98
CA PHE A 196 21.80 5.21 25.43
C PHE A 196 21.67 6.70 25.79
N ARG A 197 22.25 7.61 25.00
CA ARG A 197 22.09 9.06 25.20
C ARG A 197 20.63 9.49 25.00
N ALA A 198 19.96 8.98 23.97
CA ALA A 198 18.56 9.26 23.70
C ALA A 198 17.65 8.81 24.85
N LYS A 199 17.89 7.60 25.39
CA LYS A 199 17.19 7.11 26.58
C LYS A 199 17.40 8.05 27.77
N ALA A 200 18.64 8.43 28.06
CA ALA A 200 18.96 9.33 29.17
C ALA A 200 18.28 10.70 29.01
N ASN A 201 18.28 11.27 27.80
CA ASN A 201 17.60 12.52 27.49
C ASN A 201 16.09 12.42 27.72
N ALA A 202 15.45 11.36 27.20
CA ALA A 202 14.01 11.13 27.38
C ALA A 202 13.64 10.95 28.86
N THR A 203 14.42 10.17 29.62
CA THR A 203 14.23 9.98 31.06
C THR A 203 14.36 11.30 31.82
N SER A 204 15.35 12.13 31.50
CA SER A 204 15.51 13.45 32.12
C SER A 204 14.29 14.33 31.86
N LEU A 205 13.86 14.45 30.60
CA LEU A 205 12.72 15.29 30.21
C LEU A 205 11.41 14.85 30.87
N ILE A 206 11.15 13.54 30.93
CA ILE A 206 9.96 13.00 31.59
C ILE A 206 10.02 13.24 33.10
N THR A 207 11.18 13.05 33.71
CA THR A 207 11.38 13.28 35.15
C THR A 207 11.21 14.75 35.51
N ASP A 208 11.74 15.66 34.69
CA ASP A 208 11.65 17.09 34.90
C ASP A 208 10.20 17.59 34.74
N GLN A 209 9.44 17.04 33.78
CA GLN A 209 8.08 17.49 33.48
C GLN A 209 7.02 16.86 34.39
N PHE A 210 7.13 15.55 34.67
CA PHE A 210 6.08 14.77 35.35
C PHE A 210 6.52 14.15 36.68
N GLY A 211 7.80 14.27 37.04
CA GLY A 211 8.39 13.67 38.23
C GLY A 211 8.88 12.24 38.02
N ALA A 212 9.81 11.79 38.87
CA ALA A 212 10.42 10.46 38.78
C ALA A 212 9.42 9.30 38.97
N SER A 213 8.25 9.57 39.56
CA SER A 213 7.18 8.57 39.75
C SER A 213 6.30 8.36 38.52
N PHE A 214 6.52 9.11 37.43
CA PHE A 214 5.68 9.00 36.24
C PHE A 214 5.72 7.60 35.63
N ILE A 215 6.91 6.99 35.53
CA ILE A 215 7.12 5.63 35.03
C ILE A 215 8.22 4.93 35.84
N ASP A 216 8.06 3.62 36.04
CA ASP A 216 9.13 2.77 36.55
C ASP A 216 10.13 2.51 35.41
N PHE A 217 11.22 3.28 35.40
CA PHE A 217 12.23 3.21 34.34
C PHE A 217 12.98 1.87 34.31
N ASP A 218 13.14 1.21 35.46
CA ASP A 218 13.82 -0.09 35.56
C ASP A 218 12.93 -1.20 34.96
N ALA A 219 11.63 -1.16 35.26
CA ALA A 219 10.66 -2.06 34.65
C ALA A 219 10.53 -1.81 33.14
N PHE A 220 10.47 -0.55 32.72
CA PHE A 220 10.43 -0.16 31.30
C PHE A 220 11.65 -0.68 30.53
N GLU A 221 12.85 -0.50 31.08
CA GLU A 221 14.09 -1.02 30.49
C GLU A 221 14.09 -2.54 30.43
N THR A 222 13.67 -3.21 31.51
CA THR A 222 13.59 -4.66 31.54
C THR A 222 12.67 -5.19 30.44
N GLN A 223 11.53 -4.53 30.21
CA GLN A 223 10.57 -4.89 29.14
C GLN A 223 11.12 -4.64 27.73
N LEU A 224 11.94 -3.60 27.53
CA LEU A 224 12.62 -3.37 26.26
C LEU A 224 13.69 -4.44 25.99
N LEU A 225 14.51 -4.75 27.00
CA LEU A 225 15.62 -5.68 26.88
C LEU A 225 15.17 -7.13 26.67
N ASN A 226 14.07 -7.53 27.29
CA ASN A 226 13.52 -8.88 27.12
C ASN A 226 12.62 -9.01 25.87
N GLY A 227 12.40 -7.91 25.13
CA GLY A 227 11.57 -7.87 23.93
C GLY A 227 10.06 -7.96 24.19
N THR A 228 9.61 -7.81 25.45
CA THR A 228 8.18 -7.74 25.79
C THR A 228 7.54 -6.53 25.13
N ILE A 229 8.28 -5.41 25.06
CA ILE A 229 7.87 -4.22 24.32
C ILE A 229 8.99 -3.81 23.37
N ASP A 230 8.63 -3.06 22.34
CA ASP A 230 9.58 -2.26 21.56
C ASP A 230 8.94 -0.93 21.16
N HIS A 231 9.69 -0.07 20.47
CA HIS A 231 9.20 1.26 20.08
C HIS A 231 8.00 1.24 19.10
N LEU A 232 7.81 0.17 18.33
CA LEU A 232 6.62 -0.06 17.48
C LEU A 232 5.52 -0.83 18.21
N ARG A 233 5.89 -1.55 19.28
CA ARG A 233 5.00 -2.35 20.13
C ARG A 233 5.11 -1.92 21.60
N PRO A 234 4.83 -0.65 21.92
CA PRO A 234 5.00 -0.13 23.29
C PRO A 234 4.07 -0.81 24.32
N GLY A 235 2.99 -1.45 23.87
CA GLY A 235 2.12 -2.30 24.70
C GLY A 235 2.35 -3.81 24.54
N GLY A 236 3.39 -4.23 23.81
CA GLY A 236 3.64 -5.63 23.44
C GLY A 236 2.93 -6.10 22.16
N PHE A 237 2.07 -5.26 21.60
CA PHE A 237 1.37 -5.49 20.33
C PHE A 237 1.59 -4.32 19.36
N LEU A 238 1.41 -4.55 18.06
CA LEU A 238 1.63 -3.54 17.03
C LEU A 238 0.53 -2.49 17.06
N VAL A 239 0.89 -1.25 17.42
CA VAL A 239 -0.07 -0.15 17.50
C VAL A 239 -0.58 0.19 16.10
N GLY A 240 -1.90 0.39 15.98
CA GLY A 240 -2.55 0.69 14.71
C GLY A 240 -2.91 -0.54 13.87
N SER A 241 -2.62 -1.76 14.33
CA SER A 241 -3.27 -2.97 13.79
C SER A 241 -4.68 -3.08 14.34
N ARG A 242 -5.66 -3.43 13.50
CA ARG A 242 -7.06 -3.62 13.96
C ARG A 242 -7.19 -4.77 14.95
N ASP A 243 -6.28 -5.74 14.90
CA ASP A 243 -6.32 -6.93 15.75
C ASP A 243 -6.20 -6.61 17.26
N CYS A 244 -5.65 -5.44 17.62
CA CYS A 244 -5.49 -5.02 19.02
C CYS A 244 -6.42 -3.88 19.46
N ASN A 245 -7.18 -3.26 18.55
CA ASN A 245 -8.09 -2.16 18.87
C ASN A 245 -9.53 -2.67 19.07
N VAL A 246 -9.69 -3.74 19.86
CA VAL A 246 -11.00 -4.27 20.26
C VAL A 246 -11.52 -3.53 21.50
N ASP A 247 -11.36 -2.21 21.53
CA ASP A 247 -12.21 -1.37 22.37
C ASP A 247 -13.49 -1.17 21.55
N VAL A 248 -14.53 -1.90 21.96
CA VAL A 248 -15.80 -2.14 21.27
C VAL A 248 -16.63 -0.86 21.05
N ASP A 249 -16.19 0.28 21.59
CA ASP A 249 -17.05 1.46 21.73
C ASP A 249 -16.77 2.61 20.74
N ASP A 250 -15.63 2.62 20.01
CA ASP A 250 -15.20 3.79 19.21
C ASP A 250 -15.31 3.65 17.69
N ILE A 251 -15.77 2.49 17.17
CA ILE A 251 -15.66 2.23 15.71
C ILE A 251 -16.78 2.87 14.86
N ASP A 252 -17.89 3.36 15.41
CA ASP A 252 -19.04 3.73 14.55
C ASP A 252 -19.76 5.07 14.84
N GLN A 253 -19.20 6.03 15.60
CA GLN A 253 -19.90 7.32 15.80
C GLN A 253 -19.74 8.35 14.68
N GLU A 254 -18.68 8.33 13.86
CA GLU A 254 -18.50 9.33 12.79
C GLU A 254 -19.25 9.01 11.48
N LEU A 255 -19.83 7.82 11.32
CA LEU A 255 -20.54 7.42 10.10
C LEU A 255 -22.07 7.26 10.29
N SER A 256 -22.61 7.45 11.49
CA SER A 256 -24.04 7.25 11.78
C SER A 256 -24.88 8.52 11.92
N GLU A 257 -24.33 9.73 11.89
CA GLU A 257 -25.12 10.97 11.94
C GLU A 257 -25.62 11.41 10.55
N SER A 258 -26.62 10.69 10.04
CA SER A 258 -27.60 11.27 9.13
C SER A 258 -29.00 10.81 9.52
N GLU A 259 -29.55 11.39 10.59
CA GLU A 259 -30.97 11.27 10.87
C GLU A 259 -31.77 12.03 9.80
N PRO A 260 -32.85 11.44 9.23
CA PRO A 260 -33.73 12.14 8.32
C PRO A 260 -34.50 13.25 9.06
N PRO A 261 -34.85 14.36 8.40
CA PRO A 261 -35.55 15.47 9.05
C PRO A 261 -36.94 15.03 9.50
N THR A 262 -37.16 15.03 10.80
CA THR A 262 -38.47 14.88 11.43
C THR A 262 -39.33 16.10 11.11
N THR A 263 -40.25 15.96 10.16
CA THR A 263 -41.31 16.94 9.92
C THR A 263 -42.44 16.74 10.92
N SER A 264 -42.49 17.58 11.95
CA SER A 264 -43.72 17.86 12.69
C SER A 264 -43.65 19.28 13.23
N ASP A 265 -44.47 20.18 12.68
CA ASP A 265 -45.37 21.03 13.46
C ASP A 265 -46.12 22.01 12.53
N THR A 266 -47.36 21.64 12.22
CA THR A 266 -48.44 22.55 11.83
C THR A 266 -49.03 23.20 13.09
N PRO A 267 -49.19 24.54 13.14
CA PRO A 267 -50.18 25.15 14.01
C PRO A 267 -51.50 25.37 13.26
N ASP A 268 -52.55 24.96 13.96
CA ASP A 268 -53.96 25.07 13.66
C ASP A 268 -54.42 26.54 13.80
N ILE A 269 -54.97 27.14 12.74
CA ILE A 269 -55.80 28.36 12.82
C ILE A 269 -57.04 28.18 11.96
N THR A 270 -58.16 28.10 12.68
CA THR A 270 -59.54 28.09 12.21
C THR A 270 -60.02 29.44 11.62
N THR A 271 -60.93 29.30 10.64
CA THR A 271 -62.06 30.18 10.27
C THR A 271 -61.81 31.54 9.61
N SER A 272 -62.15 31.67 8.33
CA SER A 272 -63.43 32.28 7.86
C SER A 272 -63.48 32.38 6.31
N GLY A 273 -64.63 32.07 5.73
CA GLY A 273 -64.82 31.85 4.29
C GLY A 273 -65.03 33.10 3.42
N LEU A 274 -65.10 32.89 2.09
CA LEU A 274 -66.18 33.28 1.17
C LEU A 274 -65.79 32.94 -0.30
N HIS A 275 -66.53 31.99 -0.89
CA HIS A 275 -67.24 32.06 -2.18
C HIS A 275 -66.59 32.62 -3.48
N THR A 276 -66.80 31.82 -4.55
CA THR A 276 -67.09 32.14 -5.98
C THR A 276 -65.95 32.36 -6.99
N THR A 277 -65.86 31.37 -7.91
CA THR A 277 -65.80 31.46 -9.39
C THR A 277 -64.84 32.45 -10.07
N VAL A 278 -64.08 31.97 -11.06
CA VAL A 278 -64.37 32.14 -12.50
C VAL A 278 -63.23 31.48 -13.29
N ALA A 279 -63.61 30.69 -14.31
CA ALA A 279 -62.73 30.18 -15.33
C ALA A 279 -62.19 31.32 -16.20
N ASN A 280 -60.95 31.23 -16.66
CA ASN A 280 -60.57 31.78 -17.96
C ASN A 280 -59.43 30.97 -18.55
N GLU A 281 -59.60 30.75 -19.84
CA GLU A 281 -58.82 29.97 -20.78
C GLU A 281 -57.53 30.71 -21.22
N ASP A 282 -56.75 29.97 -22.00
CA ASP A 282 -55.78 30.39 -23.01
C ASP A 282 -54.32 30.64 -22.60
N GLY A 283 -53.44 29.90 -23.29
CA GLY A 283 -52.07 30.32 -23.55
C GLY A 283 -51.07 29.19 -23.78
N ASP A 284 -50.98 28.72 -25.02
CA ASP A 284 -49.84 28.00 -25.65
C ASP A 284 -48.46 28.50 -25.13
N ILE A 285 -47.35 27.76 -25.16
CA ILE A 285 -46.62 27.30 -26.35
C ILE A 285 -45.53 26.30 -25.91
N ASN A 286 -45.45 25.17 -26.62
CA ASN A 286 -44.32 24.24 -26.65
C ASN A 286 -43.05 24.86 -27.25
N SER A 287 -41.88 24.56 -26.68
CA SER A 287 -40.65 24.46 -27.47
C SER A 287 -39.73 23.38 -26.91
N GLU A 288 -39.88 22.17 -27.46
CA GLU A 288 -38.82 21.17 -27.56
C GLU A 288 -37.65 21.76 -28.37
N LEU A 289 -36.43 21.48 -27.93
CA LEU A 289 -35.21 21.72 -28.71
C LEU A 289 -34.40 20.43 -28.71
N ASP A 290 -34.64 19.65 -29.76
CA ASP A 290 -33.79 18.56 -30.21
C ASP A 290 -32.41 19.11 -30.62
N CYS A 291 -31.35 18.53 -30.04
CA CYS A 291 -29.99 18.72 -30.51
C CYS A 291 -29.48 17.40 -31.12
N VAL A 292 -29.64 17.31 -32.44
CA VAL A 292 -28.98 16.34 -33.31
C VAL A 292 -27.49 16.65 -33.35
N ASN A 293 -26.63 15.66 -33.07
CA ASN A 293 -25.24 15.66 -33.54
C ASN A 293 -24.85 14.25 -34.00
N ALA A 294 -24.77 14.11 -35.32
CA ALA A 294 -24.25 12.95 -36.02
C ALA A 294 -22.72 13.03 -36.10
N TYR A 295 -22.03 11.96 -35.69
CA TYR A 295 -20.63 11.73 -36.04
C TYR A 295 -20.56 10.76 -37.24
N PRO A 296 -19.77 11.06 -38.29
CA PRO A 296 -19.58 10.14 -39.39
C PRO A 296 -18.55 9.06 -39.03
N SER A 297 -18.91 7.80 -39.29
CA SER A 297 -17.99 6.65 -39.27
C SER A 297 -16.97 6.75 -40.41
N PRO A 298 -15.69 6.35 -40.20
CA PRO A 298 -14.75 6.19 -41.29
C PRO A 298 -14.94 4.83 -41.98
N ASN A 299 -14.89 4.88 -43.32
CA ASN A 299 -14.97 3.75 -44.23
C ASN A 299 -13.86 2.71 -44.01
N ASN A 300 -14.26 1.44 -43.97
CA ASN A 300 -13.40 0.28 -44.18
C ASN A 300 -13.35 -0.02 -45.67
N ASP A 301 -12.18 0.16 -46.28
CA ASP A 301 -11.79 -0.49 -47.53
C ASP A 301 -10.27 -0.68 -47.49
N HIS A 302 -9.79 -1.91 -47.30
CA HIS A 302 -8.52 -2.42 -47.85
C HIS A 302 -8.46 -3.94 -47.75
N ASP A 303 -8.71 -4.56 -48.90
CA ASP A 303 -7.93 -5.60 -49.56
C ASP A 303 -7.63 -6.95 -48.88
N ASN A 304 -8.36 -7.94 -49.41
CA ASN A 304 -7.98 -9.32 -49.67
C ASN A 304 -6.46 -9.61 -49.72
N LEU A 305 -5.98 -10.50 -48.85
CA LEU A 305 -4.84 -11.37 -49.15
C LEU A 305 -5.09 -12.83 -48.72
N ASP A 306 -4.76 -13.70 -49.68
CA ASP A 306 -4.91 -15.14 -49.83
C ASP A 306 -4.06 -15.96 -48.82
N PRO A 307 -4.62 -16.98 -48.13
CA PRO A 307 -3.87 -17.83 -47.21
C PRO A 307 -3.48 -19.16 -47.89
N THR A 308 -2.50 -19.13 -48.81
CA THR A 308 -1.92 -20.36 -49.37
C THR A 308 -0.39 -20.30 -49.48
N ASN A 309 0.33 -20.44 -48.35
CA ASN A 309 1.71 -20.93 -48.38
C ASN A 309 2.22 -21.39 -47.00
N PHE A 310 1.89 -22.63 -46.63
CA PHE A 310 2.64 -23.36 -45.61
C PHE A 310 3.73 -24.18 -46.31
N LYS A 311 4.99 -23.76 -46.14
CA LYS A 311 6.16 -24.63 -46.36
C LYS A 311 6.75 -25.00 -45.01
N SER A 312 6.63 -26.28 -44.65
CA SER A 312 7.48 -26.91 -43.65
C SER A 312 8.94 -26.87 -44.11
N PRO A 313 9.88 -26.83 -43.14
CA PRO A 313 11.00 -27.74 -43.23
C PRO A 313 11.17 -28.53 -41.93
N SER A 314 11.25 -29.84 -42.13
CA SER A 314 11.78 -30.82 -41.21
C SER A 314 13.32 -30.68 -41.09
N ASP A 315 13.81 -31.26 -39.99
CA ASP A 315 15.15 -31.79 -39.77
C ASP A 315 16.30 -30.80 -39.61
N ILE A 316 16.92 -30.79 -38.42
CA ILE A 316 18.25 -31.38 -38.17
C ILE A 316 18.61 -31.15 -36.69
N SER A 317 18.84 -32.27 -36.00
CA SER A 317 19.52 -32.41 -34.71
C SER A 317 20.92 -31.78 -34.71
N ILE A 318 21.48 -31.42 -33.54
CA ILE A 318 22.82 -31.83 -33.07
C ILE A 318 23.19 -31.10 -31.76
N THR A 319 23.33 -31.93 -30.72
CA THR A 319 24.30 -31.95 -29.61
C THR A 319 24.71 -30.69 -28.84
N ASP A 320 24.48 -30.77 -27.54
CA ASP A 320 25.32 -30.26 -26.44
C ASP A 320 26.78 -30.77 -26.56
N PRO A 321 27.82 -29.97 -26.19
CA PRO A 321 28.42 -30.23 -24.88
C PRO A 321 28.99 -29.00 -24.13
N PHE A 322 28.90 -29.09 -22.81
CA PHE A 322 29.76 -28.48 -21.81
C PHE A 322 31.27 -28.50 -22.13
N ARG A 323 31.97 -27.36 -21.95
CA ARG A 323 33.23 -27.25 -21.15
C ARG A 323 33.75 -25.80 -20.98
N SER A 324 33.74 -25.36 -19.72
CA SER A 324 34.84 -24.74 -18.94
C SER A 324 35.84 -23.74 -19.58
N LEU A 325 35.92 -22.56 -18.92
CA LEU A 325 37.11 -21.82 -18.46
C LEU A 325 38.19 -21.41 -19.50
N ASN A 326 38.38 -20.11 -19.72
CA ASN A 326 39.44 -19.33 -19.01
C ASN A 326 39.60 -17.89 -19.49
N VAL A 327 39.99 -17.08 -18.51
CA VAL A 327 40.50 -15.70 -18.53
C VAL A 327 41.72 -15.56 -19.45
N ILE A 328 41.71 -14.57 -20.36
CA ILE A 328 42.89 -13.91 -20.93
C ILE A 328 42.57 -12.41 -21.21
N HIS A 329 43.17 -11.51 -20.43
CA HIS A 329 43.67 -10.21 -20.91
C HIS A 329 45.04 -10.47 -21.59
N PRO A 330 45.56 -9.68 -22.55
CA PRO A 330 45.77 -8.24 -22.35
C PRO A 330 45.92 -7.34 -23.63
N THR A 331 46.23 -6.07 -23.35
CA THR A 331 47.06 -5.09 -24.12
C THR A 331 46.54 -4.40 -25.39
N ASP A 332 46.46 -3.06 -25.26
CA ASP A 332 47.07 -1.99 -26.06
C ASP A 332 46.93 -1.91 -27.58
N GLY A 333 46.57 -0.70 -28.05
CA GLY A 333 47.02 -0.22 -29.36
C GLY A 333 46.13 0.78 -30.10
N LEU A 334 46.28 2.08 -29.76
CA LEU A 334 46.50 3.23 -30.66
C LEU A 334 45.61 3.50 -31.90
N ASN A 335 45.21 4.79 -31.98
CA ASN A 335 45.20 5.72 -33.13
C ASN A 335 43.94 5.96 -33.99
N ALA A 336 43.43 7.19 -33.81
CA ALA A 336 43.40 8.30 -34.79
C ALA A 336 42.15 8.58 -35.67
N ALA A 337 42.04 9.88 -35.99
CA ALA A 337 41.12 10.62 -36.87
C ALA A 337 39.72 10.89 -36.27
N ALA A 338 39.39 12.09 -35.76
CA ALA A 338 39.39 13.43 -36.36
C ALA A 338 38.50 13.52 -37.61
N GLU A 339 37.28 14.01 -37.42
CA GLU A 339 36.59 14.87 -38.40
C GLU A 339 35.57 15.74 -37.65
N ALA A 340 35.77 17.05 -37.83
CA ALA A 340 34.96 18.12 -37.28
C ALA A 340 34.02 18.61 -38.38
N GLU A 341 32.73 18.74 -38.08
CA GLU A 341 31.82 19.55 -38.88
C GLU A 341 31.12 20.57 -37.96
N SER A 342 31.57 21.81 -38.10
CA SER A 342 30.97 23.02 -37.56
C SER A 342 29.82 23.47 -38.45
N GLY A 343 28.62 23.55 -37.90
CA GLY A 343 27.46 24.19 -38.53
C GLY A 343 27.09 25.47 -37.78
N GLU A 344 27.61 26.60 -38.25
CA GLU A 344 27.19 27.95 -37.90
C GLU A 344 25.74 28.19 -38.33
N TRP A 345 24.93 28.76 -37.44
CA TRP A 345 23.74 29.54 -37.83
C TRP A 345 23.79 30.87 -37.08
N GLU A 346 24.18 31.93 -37.80
CA GLU A 346 23.95 33.32 -37.42
C GLU A 346 22.45 33.62 -37.47
N TYR A 347 21.93 34.24 -36.41
CA TYR A 347 20.67 34.97 -36.46
C TYR A 347 20.90 36.36 -35.86
N THR A 348 20.79 37.37 -36.71
CA THR A 348 20.94 38.79 -36.39
C THR A 348 19.59 39.46 -36.13
N ASP A 349 19.65 40.47 -35.25
CA ASP A 349 18.76 41.64 -35.13
C ASP A 349 17.38 41.41 -34.45
N SER A 350 16.79 42.32 -33.66
CA SER A 350 17.05 43.75 -33.45
C SER A 350 16.47 44.28 -32.12
N SER A 351 17.09 45.37 -31.64
CA SER A 351 16.48 46.56 -31.02
C SER A 351 15.59 46.46 -29.75
N TYR A 352 16.11 46.93 -28.61
CA TYR A 352 15.47 47.99 -27.80
C TYR A 352 16.55 48.75 -26.98
N GLN A 353 16.86 49.98 -27.41
CA GLN A 353 17.40 51.07 -26.57
C GLN A 353 16.19 51.96 -26.20
N SER A 354 16.05 52.64 -25.06
CA SER A 354 16.95 53.55 -24.34
C SER A 354 16.19 54.05 -23.10
N LEU A 355 16.88 54.34 -21.98
CA LEU A 355 16.91 55.69 -21.38
C LEU A 355 17.74 55.72 -20.08
N ASN A 356 18.75 56.59 -20.10
CA ASN A 356 19.65 56.94 -19.01
C ASN A 356 19.05 57.97 -18.03
N SER A 357 19.41 57.91 -16.74
CA SER A 357 19.92 59.08 -15.98
C SER A 357 20.46 58.73 -14.58
N PRO A 358 21.30 59.60 -13.97
CA PRO A 358 22.52 59.17 -13.29
C PRO A 358 22.61 59.49 -11.78
N HIS A 359 23.71 58.98 -11.20
CA HIS A 359 24.38 59.36 -9.94
C HIS A 359 23.75 58.90 -8.61
N THR A 360 24.47 58.01 -7.90
CA THR A 360 25.18 58.37 -6.65
C THR A 360 26.09 57.24 -6.14
N SER A 361 27.37 57.60 -5.95
CA SER A 361 28.35 57.15 -4.94
C SER A 361 28.44 55.67 -4.49
N ASN A 362 29.50 55.02 -4.97
CA ASN A 362 30.52 54.25 -4.25
C ASN A 362 30.24 53.90 -2.77
N LEU A 363 30.08 52.61 -2.47
CA LEU A 363 30.58 51.95 -1.26
C LEU A 363 30.58 50.41 -1.46
N LYS A 364 31.78 49.84 -1.63
CA LYS A 364 32.22 48.46 -1.31
C LYS A 364 31.24 47.29 -1.54
N GLU A 365 31.38 46.62 -2.68
CA GLU A 365 30.99 45.21 -2.88
C GLU A 365 32.22 44.40 -3.32
N ASP A 366 32.98 43.90 -2.33
CA ASP A 366 33.91 42.79 -2.52
C ASP A 366 33.32 41.59 -1.78
N LEU A 367 32.31 40.93 -2.38
CA LEU A 367 31.79 39.61 -1.97
C LEU A 367 30.78 39.09 -3.02
N VAL A 368 31.18 39.06 -4.29
CA VAL A 368 30.50 38.25 -5.30
C VAL A 368 31.43 37.10 -5.67
N GLY A 369 31.29 35.99 -4.94
CA GLY A 369 31.91 34.72 -5.29
C GLY A 369 31.43 34.31 -6.68
N SER A 370 32.38 34.12 -7.58
CA SER A 370 32.17 33.63 -8.95
C SER A 370 31.34 32.34 -8.95
N LEU A 371 30.20 32.36 -9.65
CA LEU A 371 29.25 31.24 -9.83
C LEU A 371 29.70 30.22 -10.89
N ASN A 372 31.00 30.05 -11.13
CA ASN A 372 31.49 29.00 -12.02
C ASN A 372 32.22 27.91 -11.22
N PRO A 373 31.73 26.65 -11.23
CA PRO A 373 32.43 25.56 -10.55
C PRO A 373 33.74 25.21 -11.27
N PRO A 374 34.76 24.70 -10.55
CA PRO A 374 35.88 24.03 -11.18
C PRO A 374 35.38 22.80 -11.94
N GLN A 375 35.68 22.74 -13.23
CA GLN A 375 35.43 21.56 -14.06
C GLN A 375 36.19 20.36 -13.48
N LYS A 376 35.49 19.49 -12.74
CA LYS A 376 35.91 18.11 -12.58
C LYS A 376 35.48 17.37 -13.83
N GLU A 377 36.45 16.81 -14.56
CA GLU A 377 36.22 15.86 -15.64
C GLU A 377 35.37 14.70 -15.09
N SER A 378 34.07 14.75 -15.37
CA SER A 378 33.14 13.69 -15.03
C SER A 378 33.34 12.55 -16.04
N GLN A 379 33.97 11.47 -15.60
CA GLN A 379 33.62 10.18 -16.17
C GLN A 379 32.15 9.97 -15.87
N GLY A 380 31.29 10.17 -16.88
CA GLY A 380 29.86 9.97 -16.77
C GLY A 380 29.53 8.58 -16.21
N PRO A 381 28.41 8.42 -15.50
CA PRO A 381 28.02 7.15 -14.92
C PRO A 381 28.00 6.07 -15.99
N ASN A 382 28.62 4.93 -15.68
CA ASN A 382 28.79 3.80 -16.59
C ASN A 382 27.38 3.24 -16.94
N LEU A 383 26.84 3.68 -18.09
CA LEU A 383 25.48 3.36 -18.58
C LEU A 383 25.17 1.85 -18.66
N ARG A 384 26.19 0.99 -18.58
CA ARG A 384 26.04 -0.47 -18.49
C ARG A 384 25.27 -0.93 -17.24
N GLN A 385 25.19 -0.12 -16.19
CA GLN A 385 24.46 -0.48 -14.96
C GLN A 385 22.92 -0.40 -15.09
N TYR A 386 22.40 0.12 -16.20
CA TYR A 386 20.96 0.34 -16.41
C TYR A 386 20.36 -0.52 -17.53
N ILE A 387 21.04 -1.58 -17.97
CA ILE A 387 20.57 -2.44 -19.04
C ILE A 387 20.27 -3.84 -18.47
N ILE A 388 19.06 -4.34 -18.72
CA ILE A 388 18.57 -5.66 -18.32
C ILE A 388 18.29 -6.45 -19.60
N GLU A 389 18.70 -7.72 -19.65
CA GLU A 389 18.34 -8.63 -20.74
C GLU A 389 16.97 -9.26 -20.45
N ASP A 390 15.99 -9.05 -21.34
CA ASP A 390 14.64 -9.64 -21.31
C ASP A 390 14.36 -10.21 -22.69
N ASP A 391 14.09 -11.52 -22.77
CA ASP A 391 13.89 -12.28 -24.03
C ASP A 391 15.04 -12.09 -25.05
N GLY A 392 16.29 -12.10 -24.58
CA GLY A 392 17.48 -11.94 -25.43
C GLY A 392 17.67 -10.53 -26.00
N LYS A 393 16.90 -9.54 -25.53
CA LYS A 393 17.06 -8.13 -25.88
C LYS A 393 17.52 -7.33 -24.67
N LEU A 394 18.51 -6.48 -24.91
CA LEU A 394 18.98 -5.51 -23.93
C LEU A 394 18.00 -4.33 -23.83
N ILE A 395 17.26 -4.25 -22.74
CA ILE A 395 16.27 -3.22 -22.47
C ILE A 395 16.77 -2.34 -21.31
N ARG A 396 16.58 -1.03 -21.39
CA ARG A 396 16.87 -0.15 -20.24
C ARG A 396 15.97 -0.52 -19.06
N LYS A 397 16.52 -0.49 -17.85
CA LYS A 397 15.85 -0.89 -16.59
C LYS A 397 14.54 -0.14 -16.34
N ASP A 398 14.50 1.16 -16.63
CA ASP A 398 13.29 1.99 -16.53
C ASP A 398 12.18 1.54 -17.50
N VAL A 399 12.54 1.24 -18.75
CA VAL A 399 11.62 0.70 -19.77
C VAL A 399 11.15 -0.71 -19.41
N TYR A 400 12.05 -1.55 -18.90
CA TYR A 400 11.71 -2.89 -18.42
C TYR A 400 10.72 -2.83 -17.25
N ILE A 401 10.99 -1.97 -16.25
CA ILE A 401 10.10 -1.74 -15.10
C ILE A 401 8.75 -1.22 -15.58
N ALA A 402 8.71 -0.19 -16.44
CA ALA A 402 7.45 0.33 -16.99
C ALA A 402 6.66 -0.75 -17.74
N ARG A 403 7.31 -1.58 -18.57
CA ARG A 403 6.67 -2.67 -19.32
C ARG A 403 6.14 -3.78 -18.40
N LYS A 404 6.91 -4.16 -17.38
CA LYS A 404 6.51 -5.16 -16.38
C LYS A 404 5.59 -4.61 -15.29
N LEU A 405 5.38 -3.29 -15.20
CA LEU A 405 4.39 -2.65 -14.32
C LEU A 405 3.10 -2.28 -15.06
N ALA A 406 3.17 -1.93 -16.34
CA ALA A 406 2.03 -1.62 -17.19
C ALA A 406 1.37 -2.86 -17.84
N SER A 407 1.93 -4.06 -17.66
CA SER A 407 1.22 -5.28 -18.05
C SER A 407 -0.09 -5.39 -17.27
N THR A 408 -1.17 -5.84 -17.91
CA THR A 408 -2.48 -6.03 -17.27
C THR A 408 -2.43 -6.91 -16.02
N ALA A 409 -1.44 -7.81 -15.91
CA ALA A 409 -1.19 -8.65 -14.74
C ALA A 409 -0.46 -7.92 -13.59
N SER A 410 0.35 -6.90 -13.88
CA SER A 410 1.13 -6.15 -12.88
C SER A 410 0.47 -4.85 -12.43
N ALA A 411 -0.35 -4.23 -13.28
CA ALA A 411 -1.15 -3.05 -12.98
C ALA A 411 -2.28 -3.35 -11.98
N GLN A 412 -2.59 -4.63 -11.74
CA GLN A 412 -3.52 -5.09 -10.70
C GLN A 412 -2.88 -5.17 -9.30
N LYS A 413 -1.66 -4.65 -9.09
CA LYS A 413 -1.09 -4.47 -7.75
C LYS A 413 -1.83 -3.35 -7.03
N VAL A 414 -3.01 -3.68 -6.51
CA VAL A 414 -3.73 -2.91 -5.50
C VAL A 414 -2.74 -2.61 -4.37
N SER A 415 -2.67 -1.34 -3.96
CA SER A 415 -1.85 -0.97 -2.81
C SER A 415 -2.28 -1.82 -1.61
N SER A 416 -1.35 -2.21 -0.76
CA SER A 416 -1.67 -3.07 0.39
C SER A 416 -2.55 -2.39 1.45
N ARG A 417 -2.90 -1.10 1.29
CA ARG A 417 -3.77 -0.34 2.21
C ARG A 417 -5.25 -0.76 2.09
N PRO A 418 -5.90 -0.71 0.92
CA PRO A 418 -7.26 -1.22 0.74
C PRO A 418 -7.45 -2.68 1.17
N LEU A 419 -6.47 -3.54 0.90
CA LEU A 419 -6.55 -4.97 1.23
C LEU A 419 -6.30 -5.24 2.73
N ARG A 420 -5.44 -4.46 3.39
CA ARG A 420 -5.34 -4.46 4.86
C ARG A 420 -6.60 -3.95 5.53
N ASN A 421 -7.26 -2.95 4.94
CA ASN A 421 -8.57 -2.48 5.42
C ASN A 421 -9.66 -3.57 5.33
N GLN A 422 -9.45 -4.62 4.54
CA GLN A 422 -10.33 -5.79 4.40
C GLN A 422 -9.86 -7.01 5.23
N GLY A 423 -8.81 -6.87 6.06
CA GLY A 423 -8.30 -7.96 6.90
C GLY A 423 -7.46 -9.01 6.15
N ILE A 424 -7.06 -8.74 4.90
CA ILE A 424 -6.34 -9.70 4.06
C ILE A 424 -4.85 -9.59 4.38
N THR A 425 -4.26 -10.66 4.90
CA THR A 425 -2.84 -10.67 5.25
C THR A 425 -1.95 -10.75 3.99
N LYS A 426 -0.67 -10.37 4.12
CA LYS A 426 0.29 -10.48 3.01
C LYS A 426 0.52 -11.94 2.58
N ALA A 427 0.45 -12.89 3.52
CA ALA A 427 0.54 -14.31 3.25
C ALA A 427 -0.67 -14.80 2.44
N GLU A 428 -1.87 -14.36 2.81
CA GLU A 428 -3.12 -14.61 2.09
C GLU A 428 -3.13 -13.98 0.69
N LEU A 429 -2.50 -12.82 0.54
CA LEU A 429 -2.29 -12.17 -0.76
C LEU A 429 -1.29 -12.93 -1.65
N LEU A 430 -0.26 -13.54 -1.07
CA LEU A 430 0.68 -14.39 -1.79
C LEU A 430 0.07 -15.74 -2.20
N LEU A 431 -0.76 -16.34 -1.33
CA LEU A 431 -1.58 -17.51 -1.66
C LEU A 431 -2.52 -17.22 -2.83
N ARG A 432 -3.15 -16.03 -2.87
CA ARG A 432 -3.97 -15.56 -4.00
C ARG A 432 -3.23 -15.44 -5.34
N GLN A 433 -1.89 -15.38 -5.34
CA GLN A 433 -1.08 -15.16 -6.55
C GLN A 433 -0.45 -16.45 -7.11
N GLY A 434 -0.75 -17.62 -6.53
CA GLY A 434 -0.21 -18.91 -7.00
C GLY A 434 1.32 -19.04 -6.88
N ARG A 435 2.00 -18.10 -6.18
CA ARG A 435 3.45 -18.14 -5.99
C ARG A 435 3.76 -18.66 -4.60
N GLY A 436 4.40 -19.82 -4.57
CA GLY A 436 4.62 -20.64 -3.37
C GLY A 436 5.11 -19.86 -2.15
N ALA A 437 4.27 -19.83 -1.12
CA ALA A 437 4.65 -19.52 0.24
C ALA A 437 5.04 -20.83 0.95
N GLY A 438 6.24 -21.32 0.65
CA GLY A 438 6.89 -22.31 1.50
C GLY A 438 7.23 -21.66 2.84
N GLY A 439 6.35 -21.84 3.83
CA GLY A 439 6.65 -21.57 5.23
C GLY A 439 6.05 -20.30 5.83
N VAL A 440 4.72 -20.20 5.91
CA VAL A 440 4.03 -19.48 7.00
C VAL A 440 2.65 -20.13 7.20
N ILE A 441 2.60 -21.31 7.80
CA ILE A 441 1.37 -21.85 8.40
C ILE A 441 1.78 -22.27 9.81
N ASN A 442 1.52 -21.37 10.75
CA ASN A 442 1.32 -21.55 12.20
C ASN A 442 1.46 -20.15 12.81
N ASP A 443 0.39 -19.37 12.72
CA ASP A 443 0.27 -18.12 13.47
C ASP A 443 -0.64 -18.40 14.66
N ASP A 444 -0.05 -19.01 15.70
CA ASP A 444 -0.68 -19.42 16.98
C ASP A 444 -0.99 -18.21 17.90
N ASN A 445 -1.10 -16.99 17.39
CA ASN A 445 -1.24 -15.78 18.20
C ASN A 445 -2.52 -14.98 17.93
N LEU A 446 -3.66 -15.67 17.82
CA LEU A 446 -4.97 -15.02 17.85
C LEU A 446 -5.76 -15.55 19.05
N SER A 447 -5.94 -14.66 20.04
CA SER A 447 -6.92 -14.63 21.15
C SER A 447 -7.48 -15.95 21.69
N GLU A 448 -7.48 -16.10 23.02
CA GLU A 448 -8.14 -17.17 23.81
C GLU A 448 -9.68 -17.28 23.65
N SER A 449 -10.26 -16.97 22.49
CA SER A 449 -11.59 -17.47 22.19
C SER A 449 -11.46 -18.99 22.01
N SER A 450 -12.06 -19.75 22.93
CA SER A 450 -12.00 -21.21 22.96
C SER A 450 -12.56 -21.90 21.71
N ASP A 451 -13.23 -21.17 20.82
CA ASP A 451 -13.86 -21.71 19.62
C ASP A 451 -13.02 -21.39 18.37
N PRO A 452 -12.55 -22.40 17.63
CA PRO A 452 -11.82 -22.19 16.38
C PRO A 452 -12.62 -21.35 15.39
N GLN A 453 -11.92 -20.45 14.69
CA GLN A 453 -12.53 -19.57 13.70
C GLN A 453 -12.29 -20.11 12.28
N ILE A 454 -13.33 -20.02 11.45
CA ILE A 454 -13.26 -20.33 10.02
C ILE A 454 -13.27 -19.02 9.25
N LYS A 455 -12.30 -18.86 8.36
CA LYS A 455 -12.05 -17.65 7.58
C LYS A 455 -12.32 -17.93 6.09
N ALA A 456 -12.52 -16.84 5.34
CA ALA A 456 -12.41 -16.89 3.89
C ALA A 456 -11.05 -17.51 3.50
N PHE A 457 -11.01 -18.15 2.34
CA PHE A 457 -9.90 -18.95 1.80
C PHE A 457 -9.59 -20.25 2.54
N ASN A 458 -10.28 -20.54 3.66
CA ASN A 458 -10.29 -21.92 4.14
C ASN A 458 -11.00 -22.83 3.12
N LEU A 459 -10.62 -24.09 3.12
CA LEU A 459 -11.16 -25.11 2.23
C LEU A 459 -12.27 -25.85 2.96
N GLY A 460 -13.28 -26.28 2.22
CA GLY A 460 -14.26 -27.21 2.74
C GLY A 460 -14.84 -28.09 1.65
N ALA A 461 -15.75 -28.95 2.05
CA ALA A 461 -16.34 -29.99 1.25
C ALA A 461 -17.86 -29.98 1.38
N LEU A 462 -18.54 -30.40 0.31
CA LEU A 462 -19.98 -30.64 0.29
C LEU A 462 -20.30 -31.83 -0.61
N LEU A 463 -21.46 -32.46 -0.38
CA LEU A 463 -21.99 -33.49 -1.27
C LEU A 463 -22.94 -32.86 -2.30
N ALA A 464 -22.76 -33.23 -3.56
CA ALA A 464 -23.63 -32.86 -4.66
C ALA A 464 -24.16 -34.10 -5.38
N PHE A 465 -25.33 -33.97 -6.00
CA PHE A 465 -25.91 -35.04 -6.81
C PHE A 465 -25.80 -34.67 -8.29
N CYS A 466 -25.00 -35.42 -9.03
CA CYS A 466 -24.74 -35.18 -10.45
C CYS A 466 -24.93 -36.48 -11.23
N ASP A 467 -25.79 -36.47 -12.25
CA ASP A 467 -26.04 -37.60 -13.16
C ASP A 467 -26.29 -38.95 -12.47
N GLY A 468 -27.11 -38.95 -11.42
CA GLY A 468 -27.44 -40.19 -10.70
C GLY A 468 -26.37 -40.64 -9.71
N ARG A 469 -25.32 -39.84 -9.49
CA ARG A 469 -24.21 -40.13 -8.60
C ARG A 469 -24.08 -39.06 -7.54
N ILE A 470 -23.57 -39.46 -6.38
CA ILE A 470 -23.17 -38.55 -5.33
C ILE A 470 -21.69 -38.30 -5.50
N ILE A 471 -21.32 -37.02 -5.56
CA ILE A 471 -19.94 -36.57 -5.70
C ILE A 471 -19.58 -35.67 -4.52
N LEU A 472 -18.33 -35.75 -4.10
CA LEU A 472 -17.75 -34.82 -3.14
C LEU A 472 -17.16 -33.65 -3.92
N LEU A 473 -17.63 -32.44 -3.63
CA LEU A 473 -17.06 -31.21 -4.18
C LEU A 473 -16.22 -30.53 -3.12
N ILE A 474 -14.99 -30.15 -3.48
CA ILE A 474 -14.09 -29.38 -2.63
C ILE A 474 -14.13 -27.93 -3.10
N GLY A 475 -14.29 -27.00 -2.16
CA GLY A 475 -14.42 -25.58 -2.44
C GLY A 475 -13.61 -24.68 -1.53
N GLU A 476 -13.13 -23.56 -2.09
CA GLU A 476 -12.52 -22.45 -1.37
C GLU A 476 -13.62 -21.50 -0.89
N ILE A 477 -13.63 -21.16 0.40
CA ILE A 477 -14.59 -20.24 0.99
C ILE A 477 -14.31 -18.81 0.54
N LEU A 478 -15.31 -18.13 -0.02
CA LEU A 478 -15.20 -16.71 -0.39
C LEU A 478 -15.67 -15.77 0.71
N ASN A 479 -16.82 -16.09 1.32
CA ASN A 479 -17.44 -15.33 2.40
C ASN A 479 -18.64 -16.09 2.97
N PHE A 480 -19.14 -15.58 4.09
CA PHE A 480 -20.33 -16.05 4.77
C PHE A 480 -21.42 -14.97 4.78
N ARG A 481 -22.67 -15.37 4.98
CA ARG A 481 -23.75 -14.50 5.47
C ARG A 481 -24.38 -15.18 6.67
N VAL A 482 -24.67 -14.42 7.71
CA VAL A 482 -25.26 -14.91 8.97
C VAL A 482 -26.64 -14.28 9.14
N GLY A 483 -27.65 -15.08 9.49
CA GLY A 483 -29.02 -14.61 9.67
C GLY A 483 -29.66 -14.09 8.38
N SER A 484 -30.43 -13.00 8.49
CA SER A 484 -31.07 -12.31 7.36
C SER A 484 -30.22 -11.17 6.78
N ALA A 485 -29.00 -10.99 7.29
CA ALA A 485 -28.13 -9.90 6.88
C ALA A 485 -27.72 -10.05 5.41
N LYS A 486 -27.80 -8.94 4.65
CA LYS A 486 -27.29 -8.88 3.26
C LYS A 486 -25.77 -8.74 3.20
N GLN A 487 -25.15 -8.37 4.32
CA GLN A 487 -23.72 -8.12 4.41
C GLN A 487 -22.94 -9.42 4.44
N ASN A 488 -21.88 -9.47 3.65
CA ASN A 488 -20.95 -10.60 3.66
C ASN A 488 -19.97 -10.42 4.82
N VAL A 489 -19.71 -11.48 5.58
CA VAL A 489 -18.66 -11.56 6.59
C VAL A 489 -17.58 -12.53 6.12
N PHE A 490 -16.33 -12.34 6.56
CA PHE A 490 -15.17 -13.13 6.08
C PHE A 490 -14.60 -14.08 7.14
N CYS A 491 -15.17 -14.08 8.34
CA CYS A 491 -14.80 -14.96 9.44
C CYS A 491 -16.05 -15.28 10.27
N ILE A 492 -16.18 -16.52 10.71
CA ILE A 492 -17.21 -16.96 11.67
C ILE A 492 -16.63 -17.98 12.65
N SER A 493 -17.29 -18.15 13.79
CA SER A 493 -17.01 -19.25 14.73
C SER A 493 -17.34 -20.61 14.10
N GLN A 494 -16.50 -21.63 14.30
CA GLN A 494 -16.76 -22.98 13.80
C GLN A 494 -18.05 -23.59 14.36
N SER A 495 -18.41 -23.25 15.60
CA SER A 495 -19.68 -23.67 16.21
C SER A 495 -20.94 -23.17 15.48
N LEU A 496 -20.84 -22.12 14.65
CA LEU A 496 -21.98 -21.58 13.91
C LEU A 496 -22.32 -22.37 12.64
N LEU A 497 -21.41 -23.20 12.12
CA LEU A 497 -21.67 -24.01 10.92
C LEU A 497 -22.76 -25.07 11.12
N PRO A 498 -22.74 -25.88 12.20
CA PRO A 498 -23.79 -26.89 12.42
C PRO A 498 -25.11 -26.28 12.91
N ASP A 499 -25.12 -25.02 13.36
CA ASP A 499 -26.32 -24.38 13.92
C ASP A 499 -27.29 -23.95 12.81
N ALA A 500 -28.31 -24.78 12.59
CA ALA A 500 -29.39 -24.48 11.66
C ALA A 500 -30.17 -23.19 12.02
N GLN A 501 -30.17 -22.75 13.29
CA GLN A 501 -30.86 -21.52 13.71
C GLN A 501 -30.08 -20.26 13.34
N ALA A 502 -28.76 -20.35 13.21
CA ALA A 502 -27.91 -19.23 12.82
C ALA A 502 -28.12 -18.79 11.36
N ASN A 503 -28.78 -19.63 10.54
CA ASN A 503 -29.07 -19.37 9.12
C ASN A 503 -27.83 -18.92 8.34
N VAL A 504 -26.70 -19.62 8.55
CA VAL A 504 -25.44 -19.26 7.92
C VAL A 504 -25.40 -19.84 6.51
N THR A 505 -25.07 -19.00 5.53
CA THR A 505 -24.77 -19.45 4.16
C THR A 505 -23.30 -19.20 3.83
N VAL A 506 -22.69 -20.14 3.13
CA VAL A 506 -21.29 -20.11 2.72
C VAL A 506 -21.25 -19.94 1.20
N ALA A 507 -20.55 -18.93 0.70
CA ALA A 507 -20.22 -18.80 -0.70
C ALA A 507 -18.85 -19.44 -0.96
N ILE A 508 -18.76 -20.33 -1.93
CA ILE A 508 -17.54 -21.09 -2.23
C ILE A 508 -17.26 -21.12 -3.74
N LYS A 509 -16.00 -21.34 -4.12
CA LYS A 509 -15.62 -21.73 -5.47
C LYS A 509 -15.13 -23.16 -5.51
N ILE A 510 -15.61 -23.96 -6.46
CA ILE A 510 -15.25 -25.37 -6.55
C ILE A 510 -13.89 -25.54 -7.22
N LEU A 511 -12.97 -26.26 -6.57
CA LEU A 511 -11.63 -26.55 -7.08
C LEU A 511 -11.73 -27.60 -8.19
N ASN A 512 -10.95 -27.43 -9.26
CA ASN A 512 -10.79 -28.48 -10.26
C ASN A 512 -9.66 -29.43 -9.82
N LEU A 513 -10.05 -30.62 -9.33
CA LEU A 513 -9.10 -31.58 -8.77
C LEU A 513 -8.77 -32.68 -9.78
N GLN A 514 -7.48 -33.00 -9.90
CA GLN A 514 -6.97 -34.10 -10.70
C GLN A 514 -6.42 -35.20 -9.79
N TYR A 515 -6.84 -36.45 -10.03
CA TYR A 515 -6.33 -37.58 -9.27
C TYR A 515 -4.94 -37.99 -9.75
N CYS A 516 -3.99 -38.10 -8.81
CA CYS A 516 -2.64 -38.58 -9.06
C CYS A 516 -2.45 -39.97 -8.44
N GLU A 517 -2.53 -41.01 -9.28
CA GLU A 517 -2.41 -42.41 -8.88
C GLU A 517 -1.09 -42.73 -8.16
N THR A 518 0.01 -42.06 -8.54
CA THR A 518 1.34 -42.37 -8.01
C THR A 518 1.50 -42.07 -6.52
N VAL A 519 0.79 -41.06 -6.02
CA VAL A 519 0.85 -40.61 -4.62
C VAL A 519 -0.47 -40.86 -3.87
N ASP A 520 -1.49 -41.35 -4.58
CA ASP A 520 -2.86 -41.51 -4.10
C ASP A 520 -3.44 -40.21 -3.49
N GLN A 521 -3.37 -39.13 -4.27
CA GLN A 521 -3.84 -37.80 -3.87
C GLN A 521 -4.59 -37.12 -4.99
N TRP A 522 -5.55 -36.29 -4.62
CA TRP A 522 -6.21 -35.33 -5.50
C TRP A 522 -5.47 -34.00 -5.43
N ILE A 523 -5.05 -33.47 -6.57
CA ILE A 523 -4.24 -32.25 -6.66
C ILE A 523 -5.04 -31.19 -7.38
N TRP A 524 -5.09 -29.98 -6.82
CA TRP A 524 -5.70 -28.84 -7.48
C TRP A 524 -4.80 -28.35 -8.63
N ASP A 525 -5.37 -28.18 -9.82
CA ASP A 525 -4.62 -27.74 -11.01
C ASP A 525 -4.45 -26.22 -11.11
N GLY A 526 -5.04 -25.46 -10.17
CA GLY A 526 -5.04 -24.00 -10.14
C GLY A 526 -6.29 -23.37 -10.75
N ASP A 527 -7.15 -24.16 -11.39
CA ASP A 527 -8.40 -23.71 -12.01
C ASP A 527 -9.62 -24.05 -11.16
N TYR A 528 -10.71 -23.30 -11.38
CA TYR A 528 -11.99 -23.52 -10.70
C TYR A 528 -12.99 -24.15 -11.66
N MET A 529 -13.78 -25.10 -11.16
CA MET A 529 -14.81 -25.74 -11.93
C MET A 529 -16.00 -24.78 -12.15
N PRO A 530 -16.43 -24.53 -13.40
CA PRO A 530 -17.62 -23.72 -13.66
C PRO A 530 -18.87 -24.50 -13.24
N VAL A 531 -19.73 -23.85 -12.45
CA VAL A 531 -20.99 -24.43 -11.96
C VAL A 531 -22.19 -23.95 -12.78
N GLN A 532 -22.03 -22.85 -13.51
CA GLN A 532 -23.01 -22.36 -14.46
C GLN A 532 -22.47 -22.45 -15.89
N ALA A 533 -23.38 -22.63 -16.85
CA ALA A 533 -23.01 -22.57 -18.26
C ALA A 533 -22.30 -21.24 -18.55
N PRO A 534 -21.17 -21.25 -19.30
CA PRO A 534 -20.51 -20.03 -19.70
C PRO A 534 -21.47 -19.14 -20.49
N ARG A 535 -21.18 -17.83 -20.50
CA ARG A 535 -21.91 -16.89 -21.35
C ARG A 535 -21.82 -17.31 -22.82
N PRO A 536 -22.74 -16.84 -23.69
CA PRO A 536 -22.70 -17.16 -25.12
C PRO A 536 -21.38 -16.80 -25.83
N ASP A 537 -20.61 -15.86 -25.27
CA ASP A 537 -19.28 -15.45 -25.75
C ASP A 537 -18.14 -16.36 -25.28
N GLY A 538 -18.45 -17.41 -24.51
CA GLY A 538 -17.49 -18.32 -23.89
C GLY A 538 -16.79 -17.76 -22.65
N SER A 539 -17.10 -16.52 -22.23
CA SER A 539 -16.45 -15.91 -21.07
C SER A 539 -17.03 -16.43 -19.75
N LEU A 540 -16.13 -16.71 -18.80
CA LEU A 540 -16.47 -17.07 -17.42
C LEU A 540 -16.27 -15.84 -16.53
N SER A 541 -17.36 -15.26 -16.03
CA SER A 541 -17.30 -14.35 -14.88
C SER A 541 -17.08 -15.11 -13.57
N LYS A 542 -16.63 -14.40 -12.53
CA LYS A 542 -16.47 -14.96 -11.16
C LYS A 542 -17.72 -15.66 -10.63
N ASP A 543 -18.90 -15.19 -11.04
CA ASP A 543 -20.18 -15.74 -10.58
C ASP A 543 -20.45 -17.15 -11.15
N HIS A 544 -19.87 -17.50 -12.30
CA HIS A 544 -20.06 -18.83 -12.90
C HIS A 544 -19.32 -19.93 -12.16
N CYS A 545 -18.33 -19.60 -11.33
CA CYS A 545 -17.57 -20.56 -10.52
C CYS A 545 -17.96 -20.53 -9.03
N CYS A 546 -18.99 -19.77 -8.68
CA CYS A 546 -19.38 -19.53 -7.29
C CYS A 546 -20.74 -20.15 -7.00
N ILE A 547 -20.84 -20.92 -5.92
CA ILE A 547 -22.12 -21.35 -5.37
C ILE A 547 -22.27 -20.88 -3.94
N ARG A 548 -23.52 -20.63 -3.53
CA ARG A 548 -23.86 -20.30 -2.15
C ARG A 548 -24.77 -21.38 -1.60
N ILE A 549 -24.32 -22.02 -0.53
CA ILE A 549 -25.01 -23.13 0.12
C ILE A 549 -25.25 -22.83 1.60
N HIS A 550 -26.19 -23.53 2.21
CA HIS A 550 -26.37 -23.46 3.66
C HIS A 550 -25.21 -24.17 4.37
N SER A 551 -24.73 -23.59 5.46
CA SER A 551 -23.61 -24.08 6.26
C SER A 551 -23.77 -25.52 6.74
N THR A 552 -25.00 -25.94 7.07
CA THR A 552 -25.29 -27.32 7.48
C THR A 552 -25.01 -28.38 6.41
N ASN A 553 -24.78 -27.98 5.16
CA ASN A 553 -24.45 -28.88 4.05
C ASN A 553 -22.95 -28.79 3.69
N PHE A 554 -22.15 -28.13 4.52
CA PHE A 554 -20.75 -27.82 4.27
C PHE A 554 -19.90 -28.24 5.47
N SER A 555 -18.80 -28.94 5.22
CA SER A 555 -17.82 -29.31 6.23
C SER A 555 -16.47 -28.67 5.92
N VAL A 556 -15.78 -28.15 6.93
CA VAL A 556 -14.45 -27.56 6.75
C VAL A 556 -13.41 -28.67 6.64
N LEU A 557 -12.49 -28.53 5.70
CA LEU A 557 -11.37 -29.47 5.57
C LEU A 557 -10.26 -29.08 6.53
N GLU A 558 -9.98 -29.96 7.48
CA GLU A 558 -8.82 -29.81 8.35
C GLU A 558 -7.55 -30.27 7.62
N SER A 559 -6.55 -29.39 7.56
CA SER A 559 -5.18 -29.70 7.13
C SER A 559 -4.99 -30.17 5.67
N PRO A 560 -5.32 -29.35 4.65
CA PRO A 560 -4.87 -29.62 3.29
C PRO A 560 -3.34 -29.62 3.21
N ARG A 561 -2.76 -30.49 2.38
CA ARG A 561 -1.30 -30.53 2.18
C ARG A 561 -0.90 -29.61 1.04
N LEU A 562 0.24 -28.93 1.19
CA LEU A 562 0.88 -28.25 0.07
C LEU A 562 1.64 -29.27 -0.77
N ALA A 563 1.37 -29.28 -2.07
CA ALA A 563 2.11 -30.02 -3.08
C ALA A 563 2.71 -29.06 -4.11
N SER A 564 3.61 -29.56 -4.95
CA SER A 564 4.11 -28.83 -6.11
C SER A 564 3.56 -29.45 -7.39
N THR A 565 3.06 -28.62 -8.30
CA THR A 565 2.70 -29.03 -9.66
C THR A 565 3.95 -29.42 -10.46
N SER A 566 3.76 -30.01 -11.65
CA SER A 566 4.86 -30.28 -12.58
C SER A 566 5.57 -29.00 -13.07
N SER A 567 4.91 -27.84 -12.99
CA SER A 567 5.51 -26.52 -13.26
C SER A 567 6.34 -25.98 -12.08
N GLY A 568 6.31 -26.64 -10.92
CA GLY A 568 6.99 -26.20 -9.69
C GLY A 568 6.18 -25.20 -8.85
N ASP A 569 4.95 -24.89 -9.25
CA ASP A 569 4.07 -24.00 -8.49
C ASP A 569 3.47 -24.75 -7.28
N ALA A 570 3.34 -24.07 -6.14
CA ALA A 570 2.72 -24.66 -4.97
C ALA A 570 1.20 -24.71 -5.14
N THR A 571 0.60 -25.85 -4.88
CA THR A 571 -0.84 -26.09 -4.97
C THR A 571 -1.35 -26.92 -3.78
N TRP A 572 -2.66 -27.07 -3.67
CA TRP A 572 -3.29 -27.93 -2.66
C TRP A 572 -3.34 -29.39 -3.14
N ALA A 573 -3.04 -30.30 -2.24
CA ALA A 573 -3.21 -31.74 -2.42
C ALA A 573 -3.96 -32.36 -1.24
N PHE A 574 -4.82 -33.32 -1.58
CA PHE A 574 -5.75 -33.97 -0.67
C PHE A 574 -5.56 -35.48 -0.78
N PRO A 575 -5.05 -36.14 0.28
CA PRO A 575 -4.99 -37.60 0.32
C PRO A 575 -6.37 -38.22 0.13
N SER A 576 -6.48 -39.25 -0.72
CA SER A 576 -7.76 -39.92 -1.02
C SER A 576 -8.48 -40.39 0.24
N ARG A 577 -7.72 -40.89 1.23
CA ARG A 577 -8.26 -41.32 2.52
C ARG A 577 -8.97 -40.19 3.27
N ILE A 578 -8.40 -38.99 3.32
CA ILE A 578 -9.01 -37.84 4.00
C ILE A 578 -10.31 -37.44 3.30
N LEU A 579 -10.33 -37.43 1.96
CA LEU A 579 -11.55 -37.14 1.21
C LEU A 579 -12.63 -38.22 1.40
N GLN A 580 -12.25 -39.49 1.52
CA GLN A 580 -13.18 -40.58 1.83
C GLN A 580 -13.77 -40.45 3.23
N ASP A 581 -12.95 -40.12 4.23
CA ASP A 581 -13.40 -39.89 5.60
C ASP A 581 -14.41 -38.72 5.64
N VAL A 582 -14.07 -37.58 5.02
CA VAL A 582 -14.97 -36.41 4.92
C VAL A 582 -16.25 -36.72 4.15
N MET A 583 -16.16 -37.49 3.06
CA MET A 583 -17.33 -37.94 2.30
C MET A 583 -18.24 -38.83 3.16
N GLN A 584 -17.66 -39.73 3.94
CA GLN A 584 -18.40 -40.62 4.83
C GLN A 584 -19.09 -39.83 5.95
N ASP A 585 -18.42 -38.84 6.54
CA ASP A 585 -19.00 -37.98 7.57
C ASP A 585 -20.19 -37.18 7.04
N LEU A 586 -20.00 -36.48 5.91
CA LEU A 586 -21.08 -35.75 5.22
C LEU A 586 -22.22 -36.69 4.81
N TRP A 587 -21.92 -37.94 4.43
CA TRP A 587 -22.93 -38.94 4.08
C TRP A 587 -23.73 -39.38 5.30
N LEU A 588 -23.09 -39.57 6.45
CA LEU A 588 -23.78 -39.91 7.70
C LEU A 588 -24.69 -38.77 8.18
N ASP A 589 -24.27 -37.52 8.01
CA ASP A 589 -25.08 -36.33 8.34
C ASP A 589 -26.36 -36.22 7.51
N LEU A 590 -26.39 -36.83 6.33
CA LEU A 590 -27.60 -36.92 5.49
C LEU A 590 -28.63 -37.93 6.03
N SER A 591 -28.25 -38.79 6.99
CA SER A 591 -29.11 -39.85 7.53
C SER A 591 -29.77 -40.70 6.42
N PRO A 592 -28.97 -41.35 5.56
CA PRO A 592 -29.43 -41.97 4.31
C PRO A 592 -30.41 -43.13 4.50
N GLU A 593 -30.46 -43.70 5.71
CA GLU A 593 -31.38 -44.78 6.08
C GLU A 593 -32.82 -44.29 6.31
N THR A 594 -33.04 -42.98 6.38
CA THR A 594 -34.39 -42.42 6.53
C THR A 594 -35.10 -42.34 5.17
N ASP A 595 -36.33 -42.83 5.09
CA ASP A 595 -37.17 -42.76 3.88
C ASP A 595 -37.37 -41.33 3.34
N ASP A 596 -37.15 -40.33 4.21
CA ASP A 596 -37.14 -38.90 3.87
C ASP A 596 -36.06 -38.55 2.84
N PHE A 597 -34.91 -39.21 2.86
CA PHE A 597 -33.84 -38.99 1.88
C PHE A 597 -34.26 -39.44 0.47
N LEU A 598 -34.82 -40.65 0.37
CA LEU A 598 -35.27 -41.22 -0.89
C LEU A 598 -36.47 -40.45 -1.48
N SER A 599 -37.33 -39.90 -0.62
CA SER A 599 -38.46 -39.07 -1.08
C SER A 599 -38.02 -37.68 -1.56
N GLN A 600 -36.99 -37.08 -0.94
CA GLN A 600 -36.44 -35.78 -1.36
C GLN A 600 -35.66 -35.87 -2.68
N SER A 601 -34.91 -36.95 -2.92
CA SER A 601 -34.13 -37.13 -4.16
C SER A 601 -34.98 -37.27 -5.44
N ARG A 602 -36.26 -37.62 -5.32
CA ARG A 602 -37.15 -37.90 -6.47
C ARG A 602 -38.06 -36.74 -6.87
N GLN A 603 -38.09 -35.65 -6.11
CA GLN A 603 -38.99 -34.53 -6.34
C GLN A 603 -38.18 -33.27 -6.68
N PRO A 604 -38.15 -32.79 -7.94
CA PRO A 604 -37.60 -31.49 -8.30
C PRO A 604 -38.54 -30.39 -7.79
N SER A 605 -38.45 -30.08 -6.50
CA SER A 605 -39.28 -29.07 -5.84
C SER A 605 -38.42 -27.88 -5.43
N PRO A 606 -38.64 -26.67 -5.97
CA PRO A 606 -37.79 -25.51 -5.73
C PRO A 606 -37.95 -24.85 -4.34
N SER A 607 -38.68 -25.44 -3.39
CA SER A 607 -39.09 -24.77 -2.15
C SER A 607 -38.63 -25.40 -0.83
N LYS A 608 -37.81 -26.45 -0.84
CA LYS A 608 -37.22 -27.01 0.38
C LYS A 608 -35.70 -26.96 0.30
N SER A 609 -35.05 -26.50 1.39
CA SER A 609 -33.59 -26.59 1.54
C SER A 609 -33.15 -28.04 1.39
N HIS A 610 -32.69 -28.40 0.19
CA HIS A 610 -32.13 -29.71 -0.06
C HIS A 610 -30.78 -29.80 0.65
N ARG A 611 -30.58 -30.90 1.39
CA ARG A 611 -29.28 -31.16 2.05
C ARG A 611 -28.18 -31.54 1.05
N ILE A 612 -28.57 -31.96 -0.15
CA ILE A 612 -27.66 -32.16 -1.29
C ILE A 612 -27.87 -31.04 -2.30
N ALA A 613 -26.78 -30.40 -2.71
CA ALA A 613 -26.83 -29.47 -3.84
C ALA A 613 -27.11 -30.26 -5.14
N GLN A 614 -28.18 -29.90 -5.84
CA GLN A 614 -28.47 -30.41 -7.18
C GLN A 614 -27.62 -29.69 -8.23
#